data_AF-A0A4R6TAF3-F1
#
_entry.id   AF-A0A4R6TAF3-F1
#
_cell.length_a   1.000
_cell.length_b   1.000
_cell.length_c   1.000
_cell.angle_alpha   90.00
_cell.angle_beta   90.00
_cell.angle_gamma   90.00
#
_symmetry.space_group_name_H-M   'P 1'
#
loop_
_entity.id
_entity.type
_entity.pdbx_description
1 polymer ?
#
loop_
_entity_poly.entity_id
_entity_poly.type
_entity_poly.pdbx_seq_one_letter_code
_entity_poly.pdbx_strand_id
1 'polypeptide(L)'
;METQVPSYSLFQKLALTLAISLGYCFLLAFSSCVEDEYYIEGCPLPTEADAIGIKQVFYGPYTNQRYSTASDTVLLKDFSFNFELEFQAKERASIGSLPGRSFALSCIPTYTVRNISNISVILLEPFAGLPVGTDIGFLLETTEGKKISELRVFEGISVYFGSILKITPQNFSQLKTRTFLFLKNGSRYFIDSSSPVLKTS
;
A
#
# COMPACT_ATOMS: atom_id res chain seq x y z
N MET A 1 22.58 39.64 57.92
CA MET A 1 21.26 39.35 57.33
C MET A 1 21.25 37.87 57.02
N GLU A 2 20.99 37.05 58.04
CA GLU A 2 20.97 35.58 57.91
C GLU A 2 19.60 35.15 57.40
N THR A 3 19.58 34.53 56.23
CA THR A 3 18.39 33.91 55.64
C THR A 3 18.06 32.63 56.40
N GLN A 4 17.00 32.66 57.21
CA GLN A 4 16.41 31.47 57.81
C GLN A 4 15.84 30.56 56.70
N VAL A 5 16.41 29.37 56.57
CA VAL A 5 15.86 28.31 55.71
C VAL A 5 14.72 27.64 56.48
N PRO A 6 13.48 27.61 55.97
CA PRO A 6 12.36 26.98 56.66
C PRO A 6 12.57 25.47 56.78
N SER A 7 12.62 25.00 58.03
CA SER A 7 12.67 23.59 58.41
C SER A 7 11.27 22.97 58.23
N TYR A 8 10.96 22.50 57.02
CA TYR A 8 9.74 21.73 56.78
C TYR A 8 9.80 20.37 57.47
N SER A 9 8.74 19.99 58.19
CA SER A 9 8.66 18.70 58.86
C SER A 9 8.64 17.55 57.84
N LEU A 10 9.10 16.36 58.23
CA LEU A 10 9.18 15.18 57.37
C LEU A 10 7.82 14.88 56.68
N PHE A 11 6.72 15.16 57.39
CA PHE A 11 5.34 15.01 56.91
C PHE A 11 4.99 15.96 55.76
N GLN A 12 5.42 17.22 55.83
CA GLN A 12 5.17 18.21 54.77
C GLN A 12 5.95 17.88 53.50
N LYS A 13 7.18 17.37 53.64
CA LYS A 13 7.98 16.91 52.50
C LYS A 13 7.32 15.71 51.82
N LEU A 14 6.90 14.71 52.60
CA LEU A 14 6.18 13.53 52.10
C LEU A 14 4.88 13.88 51.36
N ALA A 15 4.09 14.80 51.92
CA ALA A 15 2.86 15.26 51.28
C ALA A 15 3.11 15.96 49.94
N LEU A 16 4.18 16.77 49.85
CA LEU A 16 4.56 17.46 48.62
C LEU A 16 5.03 16.48 47.53
N THR A 17 5.87 15.49 47.88
CA THR A 17 6.32 14.47 46.92
C THR A 17 5.16 13.62 46.41
N LEU A 18 4.21 13.28 47.29
CA LEU A 18 3.03 12.51 46.93
C LEU A 18 2.08 13.31 46.03
N ALA A 19 1.93 14.62 46.28
CA ALA A 19 1.14 15.50 45.44
C ALA A 19 1.77 15.69 44.04
N ILE A 20 3.09 15.83 43.97
CA ILE A 20 3.82 15.95 42.69
C ILE A 20 3.75 14.63 41.92
N SER A 21 3.91 13.47 42.58
CA SER A 21 3.83 12.18 41.91
C SER A 21 2.41 11.87 41.42
N LEU A 22 1.38 12.17 42.22
CA LEU A 22 -0.02 12.06 41.80
C LEU A 22 -0.35 13.01 40.65
N GLY A 23 0.10 14.26 40.72
CA GLY A 23 -0.07 15.24 39.64
C GLY A 23 0.61 14.80 38.33
N TYR A 24 1.80 14.22 38.43
CA TYR A 24 2.52 13.67 37.29
C TYR A 24 1.81 12.44 36.69
N CYS A 25 1.34 11.51 37.54
CA CYS A 25 0.52 10.39 37.08
C CYS A 25 -0.79 10.84 36.43
N PHE A 26 -1.41 11.91 36.95
CA PHE A 26 -2.64 12.46 36.38
C PHE A 26 -2.38 13.09 35.00
N LEU A 27 -1.28 13.84 34.84
CA LEU A 27 -0.85 14.36 33.53
C LEU A 27 -0.57 13.24 32.54
N LEU A 28 0.09 12.16 32.97
CA LEU A 28 0.33 10.99 32.13
C LEU A 28 -0.97 10.26 31.75
N ALA A 29 -1.92 10.12 32.68
CA ALA A 29 -3.22 9.52 32.42
C ALA A 29 -4.06 10.34 31.43
N PHE A 30 -4.02 11.68 31.51
CA PHE A 30 -4.69 12.54 30.51
C PHE A 30 -3.99 12.49 29.15
N SER A 31 -2.66 12.42 29.12
CA SER A 31 -1.92 12.30 27.85
C SER A 31 -2.15 10.95 27.13
N SER A 32 -2.61 9.92 27.86
CA SER A 32 -2.89 8.59 27.32
C SER A 32 -4.35 8.39 26.89
N CYS A 33 -5.25 9.32 27.19
CA CYS A 33 -6.64 9.34 26.70
C CYS A 33 -6.86 10.27 25.50
N VAL A 34 -5.79 10.78 24.87
CA VAL A 34 -5.92 11.40 23.56
C VAL A 34 -6.06 10.26 22.55
N GLU A 35 -7.30 9.97 22.15
CA GLU A 35 -7.57 9.16 20.97
C GLU A 35 -6.85 9.81 19.79
N ASP A 36 -5.76 9.17 19.34
CA ASP A 36 -5.07 9.62 18.14
C ASP A 36 -6.03 9.37 16.96
N GLU A 37 -6.65 10.43 16.44
CA GLU A 37 -7.43 10.44 15.18
C GLU A 37 -6.66 9.89 13.98
N TYR A 38 -5.38 9.53 14.16
CA TYR A 38 -4.42 9.10 13.15
C TYR A 38 -4.33 7.59 12.96
N TYR A 39 -5.01 6.80 13.80
CA TYR A 39 -4.92 5.34 13.75
C TYR A 39 -6.30 4.69 13.71
N ILE A 40 -6.48 3.77 12.78
CA ILE A 40 -7.58 2.79 12.80
C ILE A 40 -6.96 1.48 13.27
N GLU A 41 -7.44 0.95 14.39
CA GLU A 41 -7.01 -0.36 14.92
C GLU A 41 -5.48 -0.47 15.15
N GLY A 42 -4.81 0.65 15.45
CA GLY A 42 -3.35 0.70 15.67
C GLY A 42 -2.51 0.83 14.40
N CYS A 43 -3.12 0.85 13.20
CA CYS A 43 -2.42 1.15 11.94
C CYS A 43 -2.64 2.60 11.50
N PRO A 44 -1.63 3.24 10.89
CA PRO A 44 -1.75 4.62 10.44
C PRO A 44 -2.84 4.76 9.38
N LEU A 45 -3.60 5.85 9.43
CA LEU A 45 -4.57 6.20 8.40
C LEU A 45 -3.92 6.23 6.99
N PRO A 46 -4.67 5.89 5.93
CA PRO A 46 -4.21 5.98 4.55
C PRO A 46 -3.62 7.37 4.23
N THR A 47 -2.43 7.39 3.63
CA THR A 47 -1.74 8.63 3.29
C THR A 47 -2.24 9.15 1.94
N GLU A 48 -2.61 10.43 1.86
CA GLU A 48 -2.95 11.06 0.58
C GLU A 48 -1.70 11.09 -0.31
N ALA A 49 -1.82 10.59 -1.52
CA ALA A 49 -0.72 10.50 -2.48
C ALA A 49 -1.22 10.72 -3.90
N ASP A 50 -0.29 11.09 -4.78
CA ASP A 50 -0.52 11.12 -6.22
C ASP A 50 0.23 9.96 -6.88
N ALA A 51 -0.43 9.26 -7.81
CA ALA A 51 0.26 8.32 -8.68
C ALA A 51 1.12 9.07 -9.69
N ILE A 52 2.39 8.73 -9.74
CA ILE A 52 3.39 9.36 -10.61
C ILE A 52 3.95 8.40 -11.68
N GLY A 53 3.60 7.12 -11.62
CA GLY A 53 4.05 6.14 -12.59
C GLY A 53 3.63 4.71 -12.30
N ILE A 54 4.09 3.81 -13.17
CA ILE A 54 4.08 2.36 -12.93
C ILE A 54 5.53 1.97 -12.68
N LYS A 55 5.81 1.43 -11.49
CA LYS A 55 7.16 1.05 -11.10
C LYS A 55 7.59 -0.24 -11.77
N GLN A 56 6.71 -1.24 -11.81
CA GLN A 56 6.98 -2.53 -12.46
C GLN A 56 5.71 -3.35 -12.71
N VAL A 57 5.82 -4.31 -13.62
CA VAL A 57 4.88 -5.44 -13.80
C VAL A 57 5.66 -6.73 -13.55
N PHE A 58 5.09 -7.62 -12.74
CA PHE A 58 5.75 -8.86 -12.32
C PHE A 58 4.76 -10.02 -12.22
N TYR A 59 5.27 -11.24 -12.32
CA TYR A 59 4.43 -12.43 -12.50
C TYR A 59 4.63 -13.45 -11.38
N GLY A 60 3.52 -14.05 -10.95
CA GLY A 60 3.52 -15.20 -10.05
C GLY A 60 3.72 -16.53 -10.78
N PRO A 61 4.08 -17.60 -10.03
CA PRO A 61 4.25 -17.62 -8.58
C PRO A 61 5.60 -17.05 -8.12
N TYR A 62 5.68 -16.69 -6.84
CA TYR A 62 6.95 -16.40 -6.17
C TYR A 62 7.53 -17.71 -5.62
N THR A 63 8.57 -18.22 -6.25
CA THR A 63 9.22 -19.49 -5.86
C THR A 63 10.74 -19.30 -5.85
N ASN A 64 11.45 -20.00 -4.97
CA ASN A 64 12.91 -19.87 -4.83
C ASN A 64 13.38 -18.41 -4.66
N GLN A 65 12.65 -17.63 -3.85
CA GLN A 65 12.95 -16.23 -3.55
C GLN A 65 12.96 -15.29 -4.77
N ARG A 66 12.25 -15.65 -5.85
CA ARG A 66 12.09 -14.80 -7.03
C ARG A 66 10.70 -14.89 -7.64
N TYR A 67 10.28 -13.81 -8.29
CA TYR A 67 9.12 -13.82 -9.17
C TYR A 67 9.41 -14.56 -10.48
N SER A 68 8.35 -14.98 -11.16
CA SER A 68 8.44 -15.64 -12.44
C SER A 68 8.79 -14.63 -13.54
N THR A 69 9.65 -15.06 -14.46
CA THR A 69 10.22 -14.26 -15.56
C THR A 69 9.80 -14.83 -16.91
N ALA A 70 10.06 -14.09 -17.99
CA ALA A 70 9.69 -14.49 -19.34
C ALA A 70 10.32 -15.81 -19.82
N SER A 71 11.42 -16.26 -19.20
CA SER A 71 12.08 -17.53 -19.50
C SER A 71 11.52 -18.73 -18.73
N ASP A 72 10.69 -18.50 -17.71
CA ASP A 72 10.13 -19.58 -16.89
C ASP A 72 8.89 -20.19 -17.56
N THR A 73 8.53 -21.41 -17.13
CA THR A 73 7.25 -22.04 -17.45
C THR A 73 6.42 -22.19 -16.19
N VAL A 74 5.18 -21.71 -16.23
CA VAL A 74 4.28 -21.64 -15.08
C VAL A 74 2.94 -22.29 -15.43
N LEU A 75 2.38 -23.06 -14.50
CA LEU A 75 1.02 -23.59 -14.65
C LEU A 75 0.01 -22.44 -14.57
N LEU A 76 -0.96 -22.41 -15.47
CA LEU A 76 -1.96 -21.33 -15.53
C LEU A 76 -2.68 -21.11 -14.19
N LYS A 77 -2.93 -22.19 -13.44
CA LYS A 77 -3.58 -22.13 -12.12
C LYS A 77 -2.77 -21.37 -11.05
N ASP A 78 -1.45 -21.31 -11.21
CA ASP A 78 -0.52 -20.68 -10.27
C ASP A 78 -0.04 -19.31 -10.81
N PHE A 79 -0.47 -18.94 -12.02
CA PHE A 79 -0.14 -17.68 -12.65
C PHE A 79 -0.89 -16.52 -12.01
N SER A 80 -0.14 -15.45 -11.70
CA SER A 80 -0.72 -14.16 -11.34
C SER A 80 -0.06 -13.04 -12.14
N PHE A 81 -0.87 -12.08 -12.56
CA PHE A 81 -0.43 -10.84 -13.18
C PHE A 81 -0.44 -9.77 -12.10
N ASN A 82 0.70 -9.15 -11.84
CA ASN A 82 0.81 -8.15 -10.78
C ASN A 82 1.51 -6.90 -11.29
N PHE A 83 1.16 -5.76 -10.73
CA PHE A 83 1.85 -4.50 -11.01
C PHE A 83 1.98 -3.67 -9.74
N GLU A 84 3.03 -2.86 -9.71
CA GLU A 84 3.32 -1.91 -8.65
C GLU A 84 3.22 -0.49 -9.21
N LEU A 85 2.40 0.33 -8.57
CA LEU A 85 2.30 1.76 -8.88
C LEU A 85 3.32 2.55 -8.08
N GLU A 86 3.83 3.61 -8.69
CA GLU A 86 4.70 4.56 -8.02
C GLU A 86 3.87 5.73 -7.49
N PHE A 87 3.92 5.95 -6.17
CA PHE A 87 3.17 6.99 -5.49
C PHE A 87 4.12 8.03 -4.89
N GLN A 88 3.74 9.30 -5.04
CA GLN A 88 4.34 10.41 -4.32
C GLN A 88 3.39 10.80 -3.18
N ALA A 89 3.78 10.52 -1.94
CA ALA A 89 3.03 10.94 -0.77
C ALA A 89 2.99 12.47 -0.70
N LYS A 90 1.80 13.03 -0.43
CA LYS A 90 1.68 14.45 -0.13
C LYS A 90 2.18 14.67 1.27
N GLU A 91 3.00 15.71 1.46
CA GLU A 91 3.42 16.11 2.81
C GLU A 91 2.16 16.37 3.65
N ARG A 92 1.96 15.55 4.68
CA ARG A 92 1.00 15.88 5.73
C ARG A 92 1.59 17.06 6.49
N ALA A 93 0.83 18.14 6.65
CA ALA A 93 1.21 19.25 7.51
C ALA A 93 1.64 18.67 8.87
N SER A 94 2.93 18.80 9.19
CA SER A 94 3.58 18.11 10.29
C SER A 94 2.89 18.46 11.61
N ILE A 95 2.32 17.48 12.29
CA ILE A 95 2.16 17.56 13.74
C ILE A 95 3.37 16.85 14.33
N GLY A 96 4.15 17.62 15.08
CA GLY A 96 5.48 17.28 15.54
C GLY A 96 5.59 15.87 16.12
N SER A 97 6.76 15.27 15.93
CA SER A 97 7.13 13.99 16.51
C SER A 97 7.08 14.07 18.04
N LEU A 98 5.94 13.73 18.63
CA LEU A 98 5.84 13.54 20.08
C LEU A 98 6.56 12.22 20.44
N PRO A 99 7.51 12.23 21.38
CA PRO A 99 8.17 11.02 21.85
C PRO A 99 7.14 10.14 22.56
N GLY A 100 6.92 8.93 22.07
CA GLY A 100 5.94 7.98 22.61
C GLY A 100 5.07 7.26 21.58
N ARG A 101 5.08 7.68 20.31
CA ARG A 101 4.37 6.96 19.24
C ARG A 101 5.13 5.70 18.84
N SER A 102 4.74 4.56 19.41
CA SER A 102 5.14 3.24 18.93
C SER A 102 4.47 2.99 17.59
N PHE A 103 5.19 3.22 16.49
CA PHE A 103 4.76 2.76 15.19
C PHE A 103 4.69 1.22 15.22
N ALA A 104 3.51 0.66 14.98
CA ALA A 104 3.39 -0.78 14.74
C ALA A 104 4.11 -1.10 13.42
N LEU A 105 5.32 -1.66 13.52
CA LEU A 105 6.18 -2.04 12.38
C LEU A 105 5.54 -3.07 11.41
N SER A 106 4.37 -3.61 11.74
CA SER A 106 3.65 -4.63 10.97
C SER A 106 2.62 -4.08 9.98
N CYS A 107 2.31 -2.78 9.97
CA CYS A 107 1.27 -2.23 9.10
C CYS A 107 1.77 -2.03 7.67
N ILE A 108 1.03 -2.55 6.69
CA ILE A 108 1.25 -2.26 5.27
C ILE A 108 0.81 -0.82 5.01
N PRO A 109 1.66 0.05 4.42
CA PRO A 109 1.28 1.41 4.12
C PRO A 109 0.15 1.42 3.08
N THR A 110 -0.92 2.15 3.41
CA THR A 110 -2.06 2.34 2.52
C THR A 110 -2.17 3.80 2.08
N TYR A 111 -2.78 4.02 0.93
CA TYR A 111 -2.85 5.31 0.28
C TYR A 111 -4.26 5.64 -0.20
N THR A 112 -4.56 6.94 -0.19
CA THR A 112 -5.71 7.49 -0.90
C THR A 112 -5.18 8.25 -2.10
N VAL A 113 -5.54 7.79 -3.30
CA VAL A 113 -5.01 8.29 -4.57
C VAL A 113 -6.15 8.78 -5.44
N ARG A 114 -6.22 10.09 -5.68
CA ARG A 114 -7.36 10.70 -6.39
C ARG A 114 -7.05 11.09 -7.82
N ASN A 115 -5.79 11.08 -8.23
CA ASN A 115 -5.34 11.56 -9.54
C ASN A 115 -5.36 10.47 -10.64
N ILE A 116 -5.60 9.20 -10.31
CA ILE A 116 -5.76 8.11 -11.29
C ILE A 116 -7.11 8.22 -11.97
N SER A 117 -7.13 8.17 -13.31
CA SER A 117 -8.34 8.11 -14.12
C SER A 117 -8.72 6.66 -14.46
N ASN A 118 -7.78 5.89 -15.01
CA ASN A 118 -8.00 4.51 -15.41
C ASN A 118 -6.67 3.74 -15.51
N ILE A 119 -6.74 2.42 -15.39
CA ILE A 119 -5.65 1.48 -15.65
C ILE A 119 -6.13 0.53 -16.76
N SER A 120 -5.34 0.37 -17.81
CA SER A 120 -5.66 -0.48 -18.96
C SER A 120 -4.52 -1.44 -19.25
N VAL A 121 -4.81 -2.63 -19.74
CA VAL A 121 -3.79 -3.63 -20.06
C VAL A 121 -4.02 -4.11 -21.48
N ILE A 122 -3.19 -3.66 -22.40
CA ILE A 122 -3.36 -3.90 -23.84
C ILE A 122 -2.48 -5.06 -24.28
N LEU A 123 -3.03 -5.98 -25.09
CA LEU A 123 -2.25 -7.04 -25.73
C LEU A 123 -1.29 -6.49 -26.79
N LEU A 124 -0.03 -6.90 -26.72
CA LEU A 124 0.99 -6.61 -27.73
C LEU A 124 1.08 -7.70 -28.80
N GLU A 125 0.57 -8.89 -28.51
CA GLU A 125 0.48 -10.03 -29.45
C GLU A 125 -0.85 -10.76 -29.26
N PRO A 126 -1.32 -11.52 -30.27
CA PRO A 126 -2.52 -12.34 -30.13
C PRO A 126 -2.39 -13.34 -28.97
N PHE A 127 -3.43 -13.44 -28.15
CA PHE A 127 -3.41 -14.31 -26.97
C PHE A 127 -4.80 -14.88 -26.71
N ALA A 128 -4.89 -16.20 -26.52
CA ALA A 128 -6.15 -16.91 -26.26
C ALA A 128 -7.29 -16.60 -27.26
N GLY A 129 -6.95 -16.40 -28.55
CA GLY A 129 -7.93 -16.06 -29.59
C GLY A 129 -8.30 -14.56 -29.66
N LEU A 130 -7.75 -13.72 -28.79
CA LEU A 130 -7.91 -12.27 -28.83
C LEU A 130 -6.86 -11.64 -29.76
N PRO A 131 -7.24 -10.63 -30.57
CA PRO A 131 -6.30 -9.94 -31.45
C PRO A 131 -5.37 -8.99 -30.66
N VAL A 132 -4.25 -8.65 -31.28
CA VAL A 132 -3.36 -7.57 -30.81
C VAL A 132 -4.14 -6.26 -30.63
N GLY A 133 -3.78 -5.47 -29.63
CA GLY A 133 -4.44 -4.19 -29.32
C GLY A 133 -5.71 -4.32 -28.45
N THR A 134 -6.14 -5.53 -28.11
CA THR A 134 -7.28 -5.74 -27.21
C THR A 134 -6.93 -5.34 -25.77
N ASP A 135 -7.79 -4.56 -25.11
CA ASP A 135 -7.69 -4.32 -23.67
C ASP A 135 -8.22 -5.54 -22.91
N ILE A 136 -7.34 -6.20 -22.15
CA ILE A 136 -7.65 -7.38 -21.34
C ILE A 136 -7.82 -7.06 -19.85
N GLY A 137 -7.91 -5.78 -19.47
CA GLY A 137 -8.18 -5.38 -18.08
C GLY A 137 -9.51 -5.91 -17.52
N PHE A 138 -10.41 -6.40 -18.38
CA PHE A 138 -11.65 -7.08 -17.97
C PHE A 138 -11.47 -8.58 -17.68
N LEU A 139 -10.34 -9.17 -18.09
CA LEU A 139 -9.96 -10.56 -17.83
C LEU A 139 -9.02 -10.68 -16.63
N LEU A 140 -8.56 -9.55 -16.08
CA LEU A 140 -7.68 -9.48 -14.93
C LEU A 140 -8.52 -9.15 -13.69
N GLU A 141 -8.68 -10.13 -12.81
CA GLU A 141 -9.53 -10.02 -11.63
C GLU A 141 -8.68 -9.97 -10.37
N THR A 142 -8.89 -8.97 -9.52
CA THR A 142 -8.20 -8.85 -8.23
C THR A 142 -8.63 -9.97 -7.28
N THR A 143 -7.91 -10.13 -6.17
CA THR A 143 -8.30 -11.07 -5.10
C THR A 143 -9.68 -10.75 -4.49
N GLU A 144 -10.16 -9.52 -4.65
CA GLU A 144 -11.49 -9.07 -4.22
C GLU A 144 -12.59 -9.33 -5.28
N GLY A 145 -12.26 -9.93 -6.42
CA GLY A 145 -13.22 -10.19 -7.49
C GLY A 145 -13.51 -9.00 -8.41
N LYS A 146 -12.82 -7.87 -8.23
CA LYS A 146 -12.98 -6.68 -9.10
C LYS A 146 -12.09 -6.79 -10.32
N LYS A 147 -12.58 -6.38 -11.49
CA LYS A 147 -11.72 -6.31 -12.68
C LYS A 147 -10.83 -5.07 -12.63
N ILE A 148 -9.63 -5.14 -13.18
CA ILE A 148 -8.75 -3.97 -13.31
C ILE A 148 -9.45 -2.83 -14.05
N SER A 149 -10.19 -3.17 -15.11
CA SER A 149 -11.00 -2.22 -15.89
C SER A 149 -12.14 -1.53 -15.11
N GLU A 150 -12.53 -2.05 -13.94
CA GLU A 150 -13.60 -1.52 -13.08
C GLU A 150 -13.05 -0.70 -11.90
N LEU A 151 -11.73 -0.64 -11.71
CA LEU A 151 -11.12 0.16 -10.65
C LEU A 151 -11.33 1.65 -10.93
N ARG A 152 -12.07 2.32 -10.04
CA ARG A 152 -12.39 3.76 -10.12
C ARG A 152 -12.10 4.52 -8.83
N VAL A 153 -12.16 3.83 -7.69
CA VAL A 153 -11.94 4.38 -6.36
C VAL A 153 -10.68 3.73 -5.80
N PHE A 154 -9.71 4.55 -5.42
CA PHE A 154 -8.39 4.14 -4.95
C PHE A 154 -8.17 4.70 -3.53
N GLU A 155 -9.02 4.27 -2.60
CA GLU A 155 -9.00 4.66 -1.18
C GLU A 155 -8.53 3.48 -0.33
N GLY A 156 -7.56 3.72 0.57
CA GLY A 156 -7.01 2.66 1.42
C GLY A 156 -6.25 1.57 0.66
N ILE A 157 -5.72 1.88 -0.54
CA ILE A 157 -5.06 0.90 -1.41
C ILE A 157 -3.57 0.75 -1.10
N SER A 158 -3.01 -0.42 -1.39
CA SER A 158 -1.57 -0.64 -1.44
C SER A 158 -0.99 -0.18 -2.78
N VAL A 159 0.33 -0.05 -2.86
CA VAL A 159 1.06 0.17 -4.13
C VAL A 159 1.01 -1.07 -5.04
N TYR A 160 0.74 -2.25 -4.47
CA TYR A 160 0.74 -3.53 -5.19
C TYR A 160 -0.68 -3.96 -5.57
N PHE A 161 -0.85 -4.31 -6.85
CA PHE A 161 -2.09 -4.84 -7.39
C PHE A 161 -1.81 -6.23 -7.95
N GLY A 162 -2.41 -7.24 -7.33
CA GLY A 162 -2.37 -8.62 -7.82
C GLY A 162 -3.66 -8.99 -8.51
N SER A 163 -3.56 -9.73 -9.62
CA SER A 163 -4.70 -10.19 -10.39
C SER A 163 -4.52 -11.59 -10.97
N ILE A 164 -5.65 -12.26 -11.16
CA ILE A 164 -5.76 -13.59 -11.75
C ILE A 164 -6.30 -13.42 -13.16
N LEU A 165 -5.71 -14.15 -14.11
CA LEU A 165 -6.14 -14.16 -15.50
C LEU A 165 -7.33 -15.12 -15.69
N LYS A 166 -8.49 -14.58 -16.06
CA LYS A 166 -9.76 -15.31 -16.27
C LYS A 166 -9.97 -15.68 -17.74
N ILE A 167 -8.97 -16.31 -18.34
CA ILE A 167 -9.07 -16.89 -19.68
C ILE A 167 -8.12 -18.08 -19.80
N THR A 168 -8.51 -19.10 -20.56
CA THR A 168 -7.67 -20.27 -20.82
C THR A 168 -7.00 -20.11 -22.19
N PRO A 169 -5.69 -19.88 -22.26
CA PRO A 169 -4.99 -19.74 -23.53
C PRO A 169 -4.62 -21.11 -24.12
N GLN A 170 -3.96 -21.10 -25.29
CA GLN A 170 -3.33 -22.31 -25.82
C GLN A 170 -2.17 -22.75 -24.92
N ASN A 171 -1.90 -24.06 -24.90
CA ASN A 171 -0.80 -24.60 -24.12
C ASN A 171 0.55 -24.05 -24.61
N PHE A 172 1.43 -23.68 -23.68
CA PHE A 172 2.72 -23.03 -23.94
C PHE A 172 2.60 -21.69 -24.67
N SER A 173 1.70 -20.83 -24.21
CA SER A 173 1.54 -19.46 -24.72
C SER A 173 2.15 -18.43 -23.76
N GLN A 174 2.54 -17.28 -24.30
CA GLN A 174 3.09 -16.17 -23.51
C GLN A 174 2.18 -14.95 -23.65
N LEU A 175 1.86 -14.32 -22.52
CA LEU A 175 1.10 -13.09 -22.48
C LEU A 175 2.07 -11.90 -22.60
N LYS A 176 1.94 -11.14 -23.69
CA LYS A 176 2.70 -9.89 -23.89
C LYS A 176 1.77 -8.70 -23.83
N THR A 177 2.05 -7.76 -22.94
CA THR A 177 1.14 -6.68 -22.58
C THR A 177 1.84 -5.35 -22.46
N ARG A 178 1.08 -4.27 -22.74
CA ARG A 178 1.39 -2.91 -22.33
C ARG A 178 0.38 -2.48 -21.28
N THR A 179 0.85 -2.23 -20.06
CA THR A 179 0.03 -1.69 -18.98
C THR A 179 0.08 -0.18 -19.04
N PHE A 180 -1.08 0.48 -19.08
CA PHE A 180 -1.21 1.93 -19.04
C PHE A 180 -1.79 2.39 -17.71
N LEU A 181 -1.22 3.49 -17.21
CA LEU A 181 -1.77 4.30 -16.13
C LEU A 181 -2.16 5.65 -16.73
N PHE A 182 -3.45 5.96 -16.74
CA PHE A 182 -3.97 7.25 -17.17
C PHE A 182 -4.28 8.11 -15.95
N LEU A 183 -3.72 9.32 -15.90
CA LEU A 183 -4.00 10.29 -14.87
C LEU A 183 -5.09 11.28 -15.30
N LYS A 184 -5.81 11.84 -14.34
CA LYS A 184 -6.90 12.81 -14.57
C LYS A 184 -6.43 14.13 -15.20
N ASN A 185 -5.14 14.43 -15.10
CA ASN A 185 -4.53 15.60 -15.76
C ASN A 185 -4.19 15.36 -17.24
N GLY A 186 -4.48 14.17 -17.79
CA GLY A 186 -4.19 13.79 -19.18
C GLY A 186 -2.82 13.14 -19.39
N SER A 187 -1.95 13.12 -18.37
CA SER A 187 -0.68 12.38 -18.43
C SER A 187 -0.93 10.87 -18.48
N ARG A 188 -0.02 10.16 -19.15
CA ARG A 188 -0.05 8.71 -19.24
C ARG A 188 1.33 8.11 -19.00
N TYR A 189 1.36 6.98 -18.30
CA TYR A 189 2.54 6.16 -18.10
C TYR A 189 2.25 4.77 -18.64
N PHE A 190 3.28 4.09 -19.15
CA PHE A 190 3.13 2.72 -19.59
C PHE A 190 4.40 1.91 -19.38
N ILE A 191 4.22 0.60 -19.29
CA ILE A 191 5.32 -0.37 -19.27
C ILE A 191 4.92 -1.59 -20.10
N ASP A 192 5.87 -2.07 -20.88
CA ASP A 192 5.73 -3.31 -21.65
C ASP A 192 6.28 -4.47 -20.85
N SER A 193 5.59 -5.61 -20.90
CA SER A 193 5.97 -6.78 -20.14
C SER A 193 5.59 -8.07 -20.86
N SER A 194 6.38 -9.12 -20.59
CA SER A 194 6.17 -10.47 -21.11
C SER A 194 6.08 -11.45 -19.94
N SER A 195 5.00 -12.22 -19.87
CA SER A 195 4.79 -13.23 -18.84
C SER A 195 5.76 -14.40 -18.98
N PRO A 196 5.90 -15.28 -17.97
CA PRO A 196 6.35 -16.65 -18.21
C PRO A 196 5.51 -17.37 -19.26
N VAL A 197 6.04 -18.46 -19.79
CA VAL A 197 5.28 -19.37 -20.65
C VAL A 197 4.22 -20.09 -19.82
N LEU A 198 2.97 -20.03 -20.27
CA LEU A 198 1.81 -20.57 -19.56
C LEU A 198 1.51 -21.98 -20.04
N LYS A 199 1.53 -22.93 -19.10
CA LYS A 199 1.14 -24.33 -19.31
C LYS A 199 -0.27 -24.55 -18.77
N THR A 200 -1.18 -25.02 -19.61
CA THR A 200 -2.60 -25.20 -19.26
C THR A 200 -2.95 -26.59 -18.74
N SER A 201 -2.09 -27.58 -19.00
CA SER A 201 -2.23 -28.99 -18.60
C SER A 201 -0.86 -29.63 -18.43
#